data_AF-A0A7Z9I3M1-F1
#
_entry.id   AF-A0A7Z9I3M1-F1
#
_cell.length_a   1.000
_cell.length_b   1.000
_cell.length_c   1.000
_cell.angle_alpha   90.00
_cell.angle_beta   90.00
_cell.angle_gamma   90.00
#
_symmetry.space_group_name_H-M   'P 1'
#
loop_
_entity.id
_entity.type
_entity.pdbx_description
1 polymer ?
#
loop_
_entity_poly.entity_id
_entity_poly.type
_entity_poly.pdbx_seq_one_letter_code
_entity_poly.pdbx_strand_id
1 'polypeptide(L)'
;MKRTVRDYATRSKKKIRLEIEGGDTELDKTVTEQLQGPLVHLVRNSMDHGIEDSETREKQGKDPTGTISLKASQQEGYVIVEIEDDGKGIDPKVIFDSAVKKGFVNETDELTEDEIYNLLFLPGFTTTTEVTDVSGRGVGMDTVKRDIEALLGTIEISSELGKGTSTKLKLPLTLAIIEGMMIDVGNQVFTIPLLSVNESLRPVPKQIKKIKNKGELVEIRGEYIPMLRLHDRLNITPRFKEPTEGLVVVVQHANRKQCIFVDEIVDQGPVVIKSMEDNFIQVPGIAGATILGDGRVSFILDVASLVN
;
A
#
# COMPACT_ATOMS: atom_id res chain seq x y z
N MET A 1 19.11 -10.20 6.38
CA MET A 1 18.53 -10.05 7.74
C MET A 1 19.48 -10.49 8.87
N LYS A 2 19.94 -11.76 8.94
CA LYS A 2 20.87 -12.23 10.01
C LYS A 2 22.14 -11.36 10.17
N ARG A 3 22.74 -10.91 9.07
CA ARG A 3 23.89 -10.00 9.10
C ARG A 3 23.55 -8.63 9.70
N THR A 4 22.43 -8.03 9.29
CA THR A 4 21.95 -6.74 9.79
C THR A 4 21.75 -6.75 11.31
N VAL A 5 21.12 -7.80 11.84
CA VAL A 5 20.92 -7.95 13.29
C VAL A 5 22.26 -8.09 14.03
N ARG A 6 23.19 -8.89 13.49
CA ARG A 6 24.53 -9.05 14.07
C ARG A 6 25.33 -7.75 14.09
N ASP A 7 25.32 -7.01 12.98
CA ASP A 7 26.02 -5.73 12.85
C ASP A 7 25.42 -4.69 13.82
N TYR A 8 24.10 -4.69 14.00
CA TYR A 8 23.40 -3.84 14.97
C TYR A 8 23.71 -4.21 16.43
N ALA A 9 23.65 -5.49 16.79
CA ALA A 9 23.94 -5.98 18.13
C ALA A 9 25.41 -5.77 18.55
N THR A 10 26.32 -5.60 17.58
CA THR A 10 27.72 -5.25 17.88
C THR A 10 27.88 -3.76 18.21
N ARG A 11 27.04 -2.89 17.63
CA ARG A 11 27.07 -1.43 17.83
C ARG A 11 26.26 -0.99 19.03
N SER A 12 25.08 -1.56 19.20
CA SER A 12 24.26 -1.38 20.39
C SER A 12 24.79 -2.30 21.49
N LYS A 13 24.88 -1.85 22.74
CA LYS A 13 25.33 -2.72 23.86
C LYS A 13 24.30 -3.80 24.24
N LYS A 14 23.49 -4.26 23.29
CA LYS A 14 22.39 -5.21 23.45
C LYS A 14 22.80 -6.56 22.89
N LYS A 15 22.53 -7.64 23.63
CA LYS A 15 22.67 -9.01 23.12
C LYS A 15 21.33 -9.42 22.50
N ILE A 16 21.34 -9.75 21.21
CA ILE A 16 20.12 -10.06 20.46
C ILE A 16 20.32 -11.35 19.65
N ARG A 17 19.34 -12.24 19.71
CA ARG A 17 19.23 -13.47 18.91
C ARG A 17 18.06 -13.33 17.94
N LEU A 18 18.31 -13.67 16.67
CA LEU A 18 17.28 -13.71 15.63
C LEU A 18 16.96 -15.17 15.30
N GLU A 19 15.70 -15.55 15.52
CA GLU A 19 15.15 -16.85 15.17
C GLU A 19 14.29 -16.69 13.91
N ILE A 20 14.44 -17.59 12.95
CA ILE A 20 13.69 -17.55 11.69
C ILE A 20 13.09 -18.93 11.46
N GLU A 21 11.77 -18.98 11.35
CA GLU A 21 11.00 -20.19 11.08
C GLU A 21 10.15 -19.98 9.81
N GLY A 22 9.96 -21.05 9.04
CA GLY A 22 9.17 -21.00 7.80
C GLY A 22 9.84 -20.20 6.67
N GLY A 23 11.18 -20.12 6.64
CA GLY A 23 11.93 -19.44 5.57
C GLY A 23 11.78 -20.07 4.18
N ASP A 24 11.17 -21.24 4.13
CA ASP A 24 10.84 -22.07 2.97
C ASP A 24 9.38 -21.89 2.53
N THR A 25 8.61 -21.01 3.18
CA THR A 25 7.25 -20.64 2.74
C THR A 25 7.31 -20.01 1.35
N GLU A 26 6.61 -20.62 0.39
CA GLU A 26 6.55 -20.11 -0.98
C GLU A 26 5.75 -18.81 -1.03
N LEU A 27 6.42 -17.76 -1.49
CA LEU A 27 5.87 -16.44 -1.78
C LEU A 27 6.22 -16.07 -3.21
N ASP A 28 5.36 -15.26 -3.84
CA ASP A 28 5.69 -14.67 -5.12
C ASP A 28 6.96 -13.81 -5.00
N LYS A 29 7.77 -13.79 -6.07
CA LYS A 29 9.05 -13.07 -6.09
C LYS A 29 8.86 -11.57 -5.84
N THR A 30 7.84 -10.96 -6.43
CA THR A 30 7.52 -9.54 -6.26
C THR A 30 7.11 -9.25 -4.81
N VAL A 31 6.25 -10.09 -4.24
CA VAL A 31 5.85 -9.97 -2.83
C VAL A 31 7.10 -10.07 -1.92
N THR A 32 7.99 -11.02 -2.18
CA THR A 32 9.23 -11.20 -1.40
C THR A 32 10.15 -9.98 -1.47
N GLU A 33 10.34 -9.40 -2.65
CA GLU A 33 11.20 -8.22 -2.86
C GLU A 33 10.61 -6.97 -2.18
N GLN A 34 9.31 -6.73 -2.33
CA GLN A 34 8.62 -5.61 -1.70
C GLN A 34 8.56 -5.73 -0.17
N LEU A 35 8.44 -6.95 0.37
CA LEU A 35 8.44 -7.19 1.82
C LEU A 35 9.80 -6.95 2.47
N GLN A 36 10.91 -6.97 1.72
CA GLN A 36 12.23 -6.85 2.30
C GLN A 36 12.40 -5.54 3.10
N GLY A 37 11.92 -4.42 2.57
CA GLY A 37 11.97 -3.11 3.24
C GLY A 37 11.18 -3.10 4.55
N PRO A 38 9.86 -3.38 4.53
CA PRO A 38 9.00 -3.53 5.70
C PRO A 38 9.58 -4.46 6.77
N LEU A 39 10.03 -5.66 6.41
CA LEU A 39 10.57 -6.63 7.38
C LEU A 39 11.84 -6.11 8.05
N VAL A 40 12.75 -5.50 7.30
CA VAL A 40 13.96 -4.89 7.88
C VAL A 40 13.59 -3.75 8.83
N HIS A 41 12.58 -2.95 8.50
CA HIS A 41 12.12 -1.87 9.36
C HIS A 41 11.51 -2.40 10.67
N LEU A 42 10.62 -3.38 10.60
CA LEU A 42 9.98 -3.98 11.78
C LEU A 42 11.01 -4.63 12.71
N VAL A 43 11.92 -5.43 12.16
CA VAL A 43 13.01 -6.04 12.95
C VAL A 43 13.90 -4.96 13.57
N ARG A 44 14.13 -3.86 12.85
CA ARG A 44 14.88 -2.72 13.40
C ARG A 44 14.15 -2.03 14.55
N ASN A 45 12.84 -1.85 14.47
CA ASN A 45 12.06 -1.29 15.57
C ASN A 45 12.13 -2.16 16.83
N SER A 46 12.06 -3.48 16.67
CA SER A 46 12.29 -4.42 17.78
C SER A 46 13.69 -4.26 18.36
N MET A 47 14.73 -4.09 17.54
CA MET A 47 16.11 -3.89 18.03
C MET A 47 16.34 -2.51 18.69
N ASP A 48 15.86 -1.42 18.08
CA ASP A 48 16.08 -0.05 18.52
C ASP A 48 15.23 0.26 19.77
N HIS A 49 13.95 -0.07 19.73
CA HIS A 49 12.96 0.36 20.70
C HIS A 49 12.37 -0.76 21.56
N GLY A 50 12.25 -1.98 21.02
CA GLY A 50 11.65 -3.13 21.74
C GLY A 50 12.57 -3.73 22.79
N ILE A 51 13.70 -4.31 22.35
CA ILE A 51 14.67 -5.02 23.19
C ILE A 51 15.44 -4.04 24.09
N GLU A 52 15.45 -4.32 25.39
CA GLU A 52 16.20 -3.57 26.39
C GLU A 52 17.69 -3.99 26.43
N ASP A 53 18.55 -3.21 27.08
CA ASP A 53 19.94 -3.62 27.33
C ASP A 53 20.02 -4.76 28.35
N SER A 54 21.13 -5.52 28.33
CA SER A 54 21.27 -6.72 29.16
C SER A 54 21.15 -6.45 30.67
N GLU A 55 21.59 -5.29 31.16
CA GLU A 55 21.50 -4.96 32.59
C GLU A 55 20.04 -4.70 32.99
N THR A 56 19.30 -3.96 32.16
CA THR A 56 17.86 -3.73 32.36
C THR A 56 17.08 -5.05 32.33
N ARG A 57 17.42 -5.96 31.42
CA ARG A 57 16.77 -7.29 31.31
C ARG A 57 17.01 -8.15 32.54
N GLU A 58 18.24 -8.21 33.02
CA GLU A 58 18.58 -8.95 34.25
C GLU A 58 17.82 -8.40 35.48
N LYS A 59 17.71 -7.07 35.61
CA LYS A 59 16.93 -6.43 36.68
C LYS A 59 15.43 -6.77 36.62
N GLN A 60 14.91 -7.03 35.43
CA GLN A 60 13.52 -7.44 35.20
C GLN A 60 13.33 -8.97 35.23
N GLY A 61 14.39 -9.75 35.51
CA GLY A 61 14.33 -11.20 35.55
C GLY A 61 14.22 -11.89 34.19
N LYS A 62 14.56 -11.18 33.10
CA LYS A 62 14.57 -11.70 31.73
C LYS A 62 15.94 -12.26 31.35
N ASP A 63 16.00 -13.08 30.29
CA ASP A 63 17.26 -13.53 29.71
C ASP A 63 18.10 -12.30 29.25
N PRO A 64 19.39 -12.21 29.58
CA PRO A 64 20.25 -11.09 29.16
C PRO A 64 20.34 -10.91 27.64
N THR A 65 20.00 -11.95 26.87
CA THR A 65 19.90 -11.98 25.41
C THR A 65 18.44 -11.87 24.99
N GLY A 66 18.07 -10.74 24.38
CA GLY A 66 16.75 -10.57 23.78
C GLY A 66 16.57 -11.46 22.55
N THR A 67 15.34 -11.90 22.30
CA THR A 67 14.99 -12.76 21.17
C THR A 67 14.01 -12.03 20.27
N ILE A 68 14.33 -11.99 18.97
CA ILE A 68 13.41 -11.57 17.91
C ILE A 68 13.12 -12.81 17.08
N SER A 69 11.86 -13.22 16.99
CA SER A 69 11.42 -14.32 16.15
C SER A 69 10.72 -13.79 14.90
N LEU A 70 11.06 -14.36 13.75
CA LEU A 70 10.37 -14.12 12.49
C LEU A 70 9.83 -15.45 11.98
N LYS A 71 8.51 -15.57 11.96
CA LYS A 71 7.81 -16.79 11.57
C LYS A 71 6.98 -16.50 10.33
N ALA A 72 7.12 -17.33 9.30
CA ALA A 72 6.23 -17.32 8.15
C ALA A 72 5.42 -18.62 8.13
N SER A 73 4.12 -18.52 7.91
CA SER A 73 3.22 -19.68 7.78
C SER A 73 2.14 -19.43 6.74
N GLN A 74 1.58 -20.50 6.21
CA GLN A 74 0.51 -20.44 5.21
C GLN A 74 -0.82 -20.79 5.87
N GLN A 75 -1.82 -19.92 5.77
CA GLN A 75 -3.15 -20.11 6.36
C GLN A 75 -4.24 -19.61 5.39
N GLU A 76 -5.16 -20.49 4.98
CA GLU A 76 -6.41 -20.11 4.29
C GLU A 76 -6.27 -19.16 3.08
N GLY A 77 -5.30 -19.38 2.19
CA GLY A 77 -5.10 -18.50 1.03
C GLY A 77 -4.24 -17.27 1.31
N TYR A 78 -3.71 -17.13 2.52
CA TYR A 78 -2.78 -16.10 2.93
C TYR A 78 -1.44 -16.67 3.40
N VAL A 79 -0.39 -15.88 3.26
CA VAL A 79 0.85 -16.00 4.02
C VAL A 79 0.76 -15.08 5.21
N ILE A 80 0.98 -15.65 6.39
CA ILE A 80 1.06 -14.96 7.66
C ILE A 80 2.53 -14.82 8.02
N VAL A 81 3.01 -13.59 8.14
CA VAL A 81 4.38 -13.29 8.61
C VAL A 81 4.28 -12.60 9.97
N GLU A 82 4.81 -13.24 11.00
CA GLU A 82 4.79 -12.75 12.38
C GLU A 82 6.22 -12.37 12.80
N ILE A 83 6.36 -11.15 13.34
CA ILE A 83 7.59 -10.62 13.91
C ILE A 83 7.32 -10.39 15.38
N GLU A 84 7.96 -11.16 16.25
CA GLU A 84 7.75 -11.12 17.70
C GLU A 84 9.07 -10.82 18.41
N ASP A 85 9.05 -9.93 19.39
CA ASP A 85 10.17 -9.67 20.29
C ASP A 85 9.77 -9.83 21.74
N ASP A 86 10.71 -10.28 22.59
CA ASP A 86 10.53 -10.44 24.03
C ASP A 86 10.95 -9.18 24.83
N GLY A 87 10.81 -8.02 24.20
CA GLY A 87 11.23 -6.73 24.71
C GLY A 87 10.30 -6.16 25.78
N LYS A 88 10.37 -4.85 25.97
CA LYS A 88 9.59 -4.14 27.00
C LYS A 88 8.11 -3.99 26.67
N GLY A 89 7.70 -4.34 25.45
CA GLY A 89 6.38 -4.04 24.92
C GLY A 89 6.17 -2.54 24.64
N ILE A 90 4.94 -2.21 24.26
CA ILE A 90 4.50 -0.87 23.91
C ILE A 90 3.51 -0.41 24.98
N ASP A 91 3.72 0.78 25.53
CA ASP A 91 2.78 1.37 26.49
C ASP A 91 1.64 2.08 25.73
N PRO A 92 0.39 1.57 25.79
CA PRO A 92 -0.74 2.20 25.11
C PRO A 92 -1.00 3.62 25.63
N LYS A 93 -0.70 3.92 26.89
CA LYS A 93 -0.88 5.28 27.44
C LYS A 93 0.07 6.28 26.79
N VAL A 94 1.32 5.89 26.55
CA VAL A 94 2.31 6.76 25.88
C VAL A 94 1.87 7.08 24.45
N ILE A 95 1.28 6.12 23.74
CA ILE A 95 0.73 6.33 22.40
C ILE A 95 -0.47 7.28 22.47
N PHE A 96 -1.43 7.01 23.35
CA PHE A 96 -2.62 7.83 23.50
C PHE A 96 -2.27 9.27 23.86
N ASP A 97 -1.42 9.49 24.86
CA ASP A 97 -0.96 10.82 25.27
C ASP A 97 -0.24 11.57 24.14
N SER A 98 0.55 10.85 23.33
CA SER A 98 1.21 11.41 22.14
C SER A 98 0.20 11.78 21.05
N ALA A 99 -0.83 10.95 20.85
CA ALA A 99 -1.90 11.19 19.90
C ALA A 99 -2.76 12.39 20.27
N VAL A 100 -3.11 12.54 21.56
CA VAL A 100 -3.80 13.70 22.11
C VAL A 100 -2.99 14.97 21.86
N LYS A 101 -1.71 14.98 22.26
CA LYS A 101 -0.82 16.15 22.12
C LYS A 101 -0.66 16.61 20.67
N LYS A 102 -0.73 15.67 19.73
CA LYS A 102 -0.63 15.93 18.29
C LYS A 102 -1.97 16.19 17.61
N GLY A 103 -3.08 16.13 18.36
CA GLY A 103 -4.43 16.41 17.87
C GLY A 103 -5.02 15.32 16.98
N PHE A 104 -4.53 14.07 17.09
CA PHE A 104 -5.09 12.93 16.35
C PHE A 104 -6.34 12.36 17.02
N VAL A 105 -6.45 12.48 18.34
CA VAL A 105 -7.57 12.01 19.18
C VAL A 105 -7.86 13.03 20.28
N ASN A 106 -9.07 13.03 20.85
CA ASN A 106 -9.42 13.85 22.00
C ASN A 106 -9.10 13.12 23.31
N GLU A 107 -8.86 13.88 24.38
CA GLU A 107 -8.66 13.31 25.73
C GLU A 107 -9.86 12.51 26.24
N THR A 108 -11.05 12.77 25.70
CA THR A 108 -12.31 12.11 26.07
C THR A 108 -12.57 10.83 25.27
N ASP A 109 -11.75 10.52 24.27
CA ASP A 109 -11.98 9.36 23.41
C ASP A 109 -11.63 8.08 24.19
N GLU A 110 -12.59 7.15 24.29
CA GLU A 110 -12.38 5.82 24.86
C GLU A 110 -12.00 4.85 23.74
N LEU A 111 -10.70 4.56 23.63
CA LEU A 111 -10.15 3.64 22.64
C LEU A 111 -9.74 2.32 23.29
N THR A 112 -9.98 1.22 22.58
CA THR A 112 -9.41 -0.09 22.89
C THR A 112 -7.90 -0.10 22.65
N GLU A 113 -7.17 -1.06 23.22
CA GLU A 113 -5.72 -1.18 23.01
C GLU A 113 -5.36 -1.35 21.52
N ASP A 114 -6.15 -2.14 20.78
CA ASP A 114 -5.97 -2.34 19.34
C ASP A 114 -6.15 -1.04 18.55
N GLU A 115 -7.16 -0.22 18.90
CA GLU A 115 -7.37 1.09 18.30
C GLU A 115 -6.22 2.06 18.62
N ILE A 116 -5.67 1.99 19.83
CA ILE A 116 -4.50 2.78 20.23
C ILE A 116 -3.28 2.36 19.42
N TYR A 117 -3.00 1.05 19.27
CA TYR A 117 -1.88 0.59 18.46
C TYR A 117 -2.02 0.98 16.98
N ASN A 118 -3.25 1.02 16.45
CA ASN A 118 -3.51 1.50 15.09
C ASN A 118 -3.08 2.96 14.87
N LEU A 119 -3.01 3.79 15.91
CA LEU A 119 -2.52 5.17 15.81
C LEU A 119 -1.03 5.23 15.41
N LEU A 120 -0.25 4.18 15.66
CA LEU A 120 1.16 4.09 15.25
C LEU A 120 1.31 4.18 13.73
N PHE A 121 0.29 3.83 12.96
CA PHE A 121 0.33 3.87 11.51
C PHE A 121 -0.14 5.20 10.91
N LEU A 122 -0.52 6.19 11.73
CA LEU A 122 -0.93 7.50 11.21
C LEU A 122 0.26 8.23 10.58
N PRO A 123 0.06 8.94 9.45
CA PRO A 123 1.13 9.67 8.78
C PRO A 123 1.82 10.67 9.72
N GLY A 124 3.16 10.56 9.83
CA GLY A 124 3.95 11.42 10.71
C GLY A 124 3.77 11.14 12.21
N PHE A 125 3.09 10.06 12.59
CA PHE A 125 3.01 9.64 13.98
C PHE A 125 4.37 9.12 14.46
N THR A 126 4.76 9.55 15.64
CA THR A 126 5.94 9.05 16.36
C THR A 126 5.75 9.35 17.84
N THR A 127 6.21 8.43 18.68
CA THR A 127 6.22 8.57 20.14
C THR A 127 7.46 9.29 20.65
N THR A 128 8.51 9.46 19.82
CA THR A 128 9.74 10.15 20.22
C THR A 128 9.62 11.65 19.99
N THR A 129 10.02 12.44 21.00
CA THR A 129 10.05 13.90 20.94
C THR A 129 11.28 14.46 20.20
N GLU A 130 12.34 13.66 20.02
CA GLU A 130 13.56 14.07 19.31
C GLU A 130 13.54 13.60 17.86
N VAL A 131 13.76 14.52 16.94
CA VAL A 131 14.05 14.22 15.54
C VAL A 131 15.49 13.71 15.48
N THR A 132 15.68 12.39 15.49
CA THR A 132 17.01 11.82 15.24
C THR A 132 17.33 11.91 13.74
N ASP A 133 18.56 12.31 13.40
CA ASP A 133 19.06 12.50 12.01
C ASP A 133 18.93 11.25 11.11
N VAL A 134 18.61 10.09 11.68
CA VAL A 134 18.43 8.82 10.95
C VAL A 134 16.98 8.61 10.49
N SER A 135 16.03 9.39 11.02
CA SER A 135 14.59 9.32 10.70
C SER A 135 14.18 10.21 9.52
N GLY A 136 15.12 11.05 9.01
CA GLY A 136 14.89 12.03 7.95
C GLY A 136 14.74 11.48 6.51
N ARG A 137 14.42 10.18 6.34
CA ARG A 137 14.19 9.56 5.01
C ARG A 137 12.81 8.90 4.86
N GLY A 138 11.81 9.32 5.63
CA GLY A 138 10.42 8.94 5.36
C GLY A 138 10.10 7.45 5.54
N VAL A 139 10.79 6.76 6.46
CA VAL A 139 10.47 5.36 6.81
C VAL A 139 9.91 5.35 8.22
N GLY A 140 8.60 5.57 8.33
CA GLY A 140 7.82 5.38 9.55
C GLY A 140 6.94 4.13 9.44
N MET A 141 6.21 3.83 10.52
CA MET A 141 5.22 2.75 10.51
C MET A 141 4.08 3.02 9.51
N ASP A 142 3.83 4.28 9.16
CA ASP A 142 2.92 4.69 8.07
C ASP A 142 3.41 4.24 6.68
N THR A 143 4.72 4.29 6.43
CA THR A 143 5.32 3.74 5.20
C THR A 143 5.21 2.23 5.18
N VAL A 144 5.52 1.55 6.29
CA VAL A 144 5.34 0.09 6.41
C VAL A 144 3.90 -0.31 6.13
N LYS A 145 2.92 0.37 6.73
CA LYS A 145 1.49 0.09 6.46
C LYS A 145 1.14 0.24 4.99
N ARG A 146 1.55 1.35 4.35
CA ARG A 146 1.29 1.59 2.92
C ARG A 146 1.92 0.52 2.03
N ASP A 147 3.14 0.08 2.33
CA ASP A 147 3.82 -0.97 1.57
C ASP A 147 3.07 -2.31 1.70
N ILE A 148 2.54 -2.63 2.88
CA ILE A 148 1.73 -3.84 3.10
C ILE A 148 0.35 -3.74 2.45
N GLU A 149 -0.30 -2.58 2.51
CA GLU A 149 -1.59 -2.34 1.85
C GLU A 149 -1.47 -2.37 0.32
N ALA A 150 -0.35 -1.90 -0.24
CA ALA A 150 -0.05 -2.00 -1.68
C ALA A 150 0.06 -3.45 -2.15
N LEU A 151 0.45 -4.36 -1.26
CA LEU A 151 0.45 -5.81 -1.47
C LEU A 151 -0.92 -6.46 -1.22
N LEU A 152 -1.99 -5.66 -1.04
CA LEU A 152 -3.32 -6.11 -0.63
C LEU A 152 -3.30 -6.90 0.69
N GLY A 153 -2.30 -6.62 1.54
CA GLY A 153 -2.16 -7.23 2.84
C GLY A 153 -2.75 -6.37 3.96
N THR A 154 -2.77 -6.95 5.16
CA THR A 154 -3.07 -6.24 6.41
C THR A 154 -1.92 -6.39 7.39
N ILE A 155 -1.81 -5.41 8.29
CA ILE A 155 -0.82 -5.37 9.37
C ILE A 155 -1.55 -5.13 10.69
N GLU A 156 -1.23 -5.93 11.69
CA GLU A 156 -1.78 -5.87 13.05
C GLU A 156 -0.63 -5.85 14.06
N ILE A 157 -0.80 -5.12 15.15
CA ILE A 157 0.17 -5.07 16.26
C ILE A 157 -0.56 -5.48 17.53
N SER A 158 0.05 -6.38 18.27
CA SER A 158 -0.33 -6.73 19.64
C SER A 158 0.90 -6.59 20.53
N SER A 159 0.74 -6.08 21.74
CA SER A 159 1.85 -5.90 22.67
C SER A 159 1.38 -5.99 24.09
N GLU A 160 2.23 -6.53 24.95
CA GLU A 160 2.03 -6.56 26.39
C GLU A 160 3.27 -6.00 27.11
N LEU A 161 3.04 -5.05 28.01
CA LEU A 161 4.09 -4.39 28.78
C LEU A 161 4.92 -5.41 29.56
N GLY A 162 6.23 -5.32 29.40
CA GLY A 162 7.20 -6.22 30.02
C GLY A 162 7.27 -7.62 29.40
N LYS A 163 6.42 -7.98 28.44
CA LYS A 163 6.50 -9.28 27.76
C LYS A 163 6.99 -9.19 26.32
N GLY A 164 6.63 -8.14 25.59
CA GLY A 164 7.06 -8.02 24.20
C GLY A 164 6.04 -7.41 23.25
N THR A 165 6.36 -7.49 21.97
CA THR A 165 5.53 -6.98 20.88
C THR A 165 5.46 -8.03 19.78
N SER A 166 4.28 -8.24 19.22
CA SER A 166 4.06 -9.07 18.04
C SER A 166 3.41 -8.24 16.93
N THR A 167 4.06 -8.18 15.78
CA THR A 167 3.51 -7.59 14.55
C THR A 167 3.17 -8.70 13.58
N LYS A 168 1.92 -8.76 13.15
CA LYS A 168 1.39 -9.78 12.25
C LYS A 168 1.05 -9.16 10.90
N LEU A 169 1.62 -9.71 9.84
CA LEU A 169 1.34 -9.37 8.45
C LEU A 169 0.51 -10.49 7.85
N LYS A 170 -0.60 -10.16 7.18
CA LYS A 170 -1.43 -11.10 6.44
C LYS A 170 -1.44 -10.71 4.98
N LEU A 171 -0.90 -11.56 4.12
CA LEU A 171 -0.65 -11.27 2.71
C LEU A 171 -1.30 -12.33 1.83
N PRO A 172 -1.98 -11.98 0.72
CA PRO A 172 -2.53 -12.99 -0.18
C PRO A 172 -1.43 -13.85 -0.82
N LEU A 173 -1.66 -15.17 -0.95
CA LEU A 173 -0.71 -16.09 -1.61
C LEU A 173 -0.60 -15.90 -3.12
N THR A 174 -1.65 -15.35 -3.75
CA THR A 174 -1.78 -15.28 -5.21
C THR A 174 -1.74 -13.85 -5.70
N LEU A 175 -1.20 -13.64 -6.91
CA LEU A 175 -1.35 -12.40 -7.68
C LEU A 175 -2.81 -11.92 -7.61
N ALA A 176 -2.99 -10.62 -7.36
CA ALA A 176 -4.30 -10.02 -7.21
C ALA A 176 -5.14 -10.25 -8.48
N ILE A 177 -6.25 -10.97 -8.35
CA ILE A 177 -7.30 -10.96 -9.36
C ILE A 177 -8.16 -9.74 -9.08
N ILE A 178 -8.30 -8.87 -10.08
CA ILE A 178 -9.25 -7.76 -10.03
C ILE A 178 -10.29 -7.92 -11.12
N GLU A 179 -11.52 -7.47 -10.87
CA GLU A 179 -12.49 -7.27 -11.93
C GLU A 179 -12.10 -6.02 -12.74
N GLY A 180 -11.92 -6.19 -14.05
CA GLY A 180 -11.44 -5.15 -14.95
C GLY A 180 -12.39 -4.93 -16.13
N MET A 181 -12.54 -3.67 -16.53
CA MET A 181 -13.12 -3.27 -17.81
C MET A 181 -11.99 -3.03 -18.82
N MET A 182 -11.92 -3.88 -19.85
CA MET A 182 -10.93 -3.79 -20.92
C MET A 182 -11.42 -2.79 -21.98
N ILE A 183 -10.55 -1.85 -22.35
CA ILE A 183 -10.85 -0.76 -23.28
C ILE A 183 -9.77 -0.65 -24.35
N ASP A 184 -10.17 -0.23 -25.54
CA ASP A 184 -9.26 0.10 -26.63
C ASP A 184 -8.94 1.60 -26.62
N VAL A 185 -7.65 1.92 -26.81
CA VAL A 185 -7.17 3.25 -27.19
C VAL A 185 -6.13 3.09 -28.29
N GLY A 186 -6.50 3.45 -29.51
CA GLY A 186 -5.71 3.25 -30.72
C GLY A 186 -5.54 1.77 -31.03
N ASN A 187 -4.29 1.30 -30.93
CA ASN A 187 -3.89 -0.09 -31.13
C ASN A 187 -3.55 -0.81 -29.82
N GLN A 188 -3.86 -0.22 -28.67
CA GLN A 188 -3.46 -0.71 -27.36
C GLN A 188 -4.68 -0.94 -26.48
N VAL A 189 -4.62 -2.01 -25.68
CA VAL A 189 -5.65 -2.36 -24.71
C VAL A 189 -5.22 -1.88 -23.33
N PHE A 190 -6.16 -1.28 -22.60
CA PHE A 190 -6.02 -0.91 -21.20
C PHE A 190 -7.10 -1.58 -20.38
N THR A 191 -6.84 -1.74 -19.09
CA THR A 191 -7.80 -2.27 -18.13
C THR A 191 -8.10 -1.22 -17.07
N ILE A 192 -9.36 -0.86 -16.90
CA ILE A 192 -9.82 0.00 -15.80
C ILE A 192 -10.35 -0.92 -14.68
N PRO A 193 -9.90 -0.77 -13.42
CA PRO A 193 -10.52 -1.47 -12.30
C PRO A 193 -12.02 -1.18 -12.25
N LEU A 194 -12.86 -2.22 -12.33
CA LEU A 194 -14.31 -2.07 -12.45
C LEU A 194 -14.91 -1.35 -11.23
N LEU A 195 -14.31 -1.51 -10.06
CA LEU A 195 -14.68 -0.80 -8.82
C LEU A 195 -14.57 0.73 -8.94
N SER A 196 -13.72 1.23 -9.84
CA SER A 196 -13.57 2.66 -10.09
C SER A 196 -14.50 3.16 -11.19
N VAL A 197 -15.26 2.29 -11.87
CA VAL A 197 -16.14 2.67 -12.98
C VAL A 197 -17.56 2.90 -12.48
N ASN A 198 -18.11 4.09 -12.74
CA ASN A 198 -19.49 4.43 -12.39
C ASN A 198 -20.46 4.08 -13.53
N GLU A 199 -20.17 4.57 -14.73
CA GLU A 199 -20.96 4.32 -15.93
C GLU A 199 -20.13 4.59 -17.20
N SER A 200 -20.58 4.08 -18.34
CA SER A 200 -19.99 4.36 -19.64
C SER A 200 -21.05 4.80 -20.64
N LEU A 201 -20.77 5.80 -21.46
CA LEU A 201 -21.69 6.27 -22.49
C LEU A 201 -20.97 6.85 -23.70
N ARG A 202 -21.67 6.91 -24.83
CA ARG A 202 -21.28 7.76 -25.96
C ARG A 202 -21.92 9.13 -25.78
N PRO A 203 -21.15 10.22 -25.60
CA PRO A 203 -21.72 11.55 -25.41
C PRO A 203 -22.35 12.06 -26.71
N VAL A 204 -23.44 12.84 -26.59
CA VAL A 204 -23.97 13.63 -27.72
C VAL A 204 -23.33 15.03 -27.76
N PRO A 205 -23.28 15.71 -28.92
CA PRO A 205 -22.63 17.02 -29.05
C PRO A 205 -23.05 18.05 -28.00
N LYS A 206 -24.32 18.03 -27.57
CA LYS A 206 -24.86 18.98 -26.57
C LYS A 206 -24.24 18.81 -25.17
N GLN A 207 -23.83 17.59 -24.83
CA GLN A 207 -23.24 17.24 -23.53
C GLN A 207 -21.77 17.67 -23.43
N ILE A 208 -21.10 17.94 -24.55
CA ILE A 208 -19.68 18.30 -24.56
C ILE A 208 -19.57 19.82 -24.46
N LYS A 209 -18.89 20.32 -23.43
CA LYS A 209 -18.58 21.75 -23.26
C LYS A 209 -17.08 21.96 -23.28
N LYS A 210 -16.61 22.88 -24.10
CA LYS A 210 -15.19 23.30 -24.11
C LYS A 210 -15.03 24.54 -23.24
N ILE A 211 -14.12 24.50 -22.28
CA ILE A 211 -13.77 25.65 -21.45
C ILE A 211 -12.41 26.18 -21.88
N LYS A 212 -12.36 27.49 -22.16
CA LYS A 212 -11.13 28.18 -22.52
C LYS A 212 -10.06 27.94 -21.45
N ASN A 213 -8.93 27.38 -21.84
CA ASN A 213 -7.78 27.06 -20.98
C ASN A 213 -8.02 26.06 -19.84
N LYS A 214 -9.14 25.31 -19.82
CA LYS A 214 -9.43 24.30 -18.79
C LYS A 214 -9.86 22.93 -19.34
N GLY A 215 -9.75 22.72 -20.66
CA GLY A 215 -10.08 21.45 -21.31
C GLY A 215 -11.56 21.31 -21.64
N GLU A 216 -12.02 20.06 -21.69
CA GLU A 216 -13.37 19.66 -22.08
C GLU A 216 -14.12 19.07 -20.89
N LEU A 217 -15.40 19.40 -20.75
CA LEU A 217 -16.31 18.82 -19.76
C LEU A 217 -17.41 18.04 -20.47
N VAL A 218 -17.91 16.99 -19.82
CA VAL A 218 -19.08 16.22 -20.26
C VAL A 218 -20.19 16.36 -19.24
N GLU A 219 -21.38 16.76 -19.70
CA GLU A 219 -22.59 16.84 -18.89
C GLU A 219 -23.26 15.47 -18.78
N ILE A 220 -23.29 14.93 -17.56
CA ILE A 220 -23.88 13.63 -17.23
C ILE A 220 -24.87 13.86 -16.10
N ARG A 221 -26.16 13.67 -16.39
CA ARG A 221 -27.27 13.84 -15.43
C ARG A 221 -27.26 15.19 -14.68
N GLY A 222 -26.87 16.26 -15.39
CA GLY A 222 -26.80 17.63 -14.84
C GLY A 222 -25.50 17.95 -14.10
N GLU A 223 -24.57 17.00 -13.96
CA GLU A 223 -23.22 17.22 -13.43
C GLU A 223 -22.22 17.43 -14.59
N TYR A 224 -21.33 18.41 -14.46
CA TYR A 224 -20.26 18.65 -15.43
C TYR A 224 -18.95 18.01 -14.96
N ILE A 225 -18.53 16.94 -15.63
CA ILE A 225 -17.36 16.14 -15.23
C ILE A 225 -16.20 16.40 -16.21
N PRO A 226 -14.96 16.65 -15.72
CA PRO A 226 -13.81 16.89 -16.57
C PRO A 226 -13.44 15.66 -17.40
N MET A 227 -13.18 15.87 -18.70
CA MET A 227 -12.79 14.82 -19.62
C MET A 227 -11.27 14.80 -19.81
N LEU A 228 -10.69 13.64 -19.56
CA LEU A 228 -9.33 13.28 -19.91
C LEU A 228 -9.34 12.45 -21.20
N ARG A 229 -8.56 12.88 -22.19
CA ARG A 229 -8.28 12.08 -23.38
C ARG A 229 -7.11 11.17 -23.10
N LEU A 230 -7.37 9.86 -22.97
CA LEU A 230 -6.33 8.90 -22.58
C LEU A 230 -5.21 8.83 -23.63
N HIS A 231 -5.56 8.97 -24.92
CA HIS A 231 -4.59 9.00 -26.01
C HIS A 231 -3.62 10.19 -25.92
N ASP A 232 -4.09 11.39 -25.55
CA ASP A 232 -3.22 12.57 -25.39
C ASP A 232 -2.28 12.38 -24.20
N ARG A 233 -2.80 11.81 -23.10
CA ARG A 233 -2.03 11.57 -21.87
C ARG A 233 -0.89 10.59 -22.08
N LEU A 234 -1.12 9.55 -22.90
CA LEU A 234 -0.19 8.45 -23.15
C LEU A 234 0.56 8.58 -24.48
N ASN A 235 0.35 9.67 -25.22
CA ASN A 235 0.95 9.92 -26.54
C ASN A 235 0.68 8.77 -27.54
N ILE A 236 -0.57 8.29 -27.58
CA ILE A 236 -1.04 7.22 -28.46
C ILE A 236 -1.83 7.84 -29.61
N THR A 237 -1.76 7.23 -30.80
CA THR A 237 -2.62 7.61 -31.92
C THR A 237 -4.01 6.99 -31.73
N PRO A 238 -5.07 7.78 -31.48
CA PRO A 238 -6.41 7.23 -31.25
C PRO A 238 -7.09 6.79 -32.55
N ARG A 239 -8.07 5.89 -32.46
CA ARG A 239 -8.98 5.56 -33.57
C ARG A 239 -9.98 6.70 -33.80
N PHE A 240 -10.50 7.28 -32.73
CA PHE A 240 -11.45 8.39 -32.78
C PHE A 240 -10.90 9.64 -32.08
N LYS A 241 -11.10 10.80 -32.71
CA LYS A 241 -10.75 12.10 -32.11
C LYS A 241 -11.97 12.85 -31.58
N GLU A 242 -13.13 12.67 -32.19
CA GLU A 242 -14.34 13.33 -31.71
C GLU A 242 -14.96 12.51 -30.57
N PRO A 243 -15.28 13.13 -29.41
CA PRO A 243 -15.82 12.38 -28.27
C PRO A 243 -17.13 11.68 -28.58
N THR A 244 -17.86 12.18 -29.58
CA THR A 244 -19.14 11.62 -30.05
C THR A 244 -18.97 10.35 -30.88
N GLU A 245 -17.76 10.02 -31.32
CA GLU A 245 -17.48 8.82 -32.12
C GLU A 245 -17.01 7.64 -31.24
N GLY A 246 -16.29 7.94 -30.15
CA GLY A 246 -15.84 6.94 -29.18
C GLY A 246 -16.79 6.76 -27.99
N LEU A 247 -16.21 6.40 -26.84
CA LEU A 247 -16.89 6.22 -25.57
C LEU A 247 -16.24 7.06 -24.47
N VAL A 248 -17.04 7.46 -23.49
CA VAL A 248 -16.59 8.07 -22.25
C VAL A 248 -16.90 7.09 -21.12
N VAL A 249 -15.86 6.71 -20.38
CA VAL A 249 -15.96 5.93 -19.14
C VAL A 249 -15.86 6.91 -17.97
N VAL A 250 -16.91 6.99 -17.16
CA VAL A 250 -16.91 7.78 -15.92
C VAL A 250 -16.23 6.96 -14.85
N VAL A 251 -15.10 7.45 -14.36
CA VAL A 251 -14.38 6.85 -13.24
C VAL A 251 -14.43 7.74 -12.02
N GLN A 252 -14.37 7.12 -10.84
CA GLN A 252 -14.36 7.81 -9.56
C GLN A 252 -13.24 7.30 -8.66
N HIS A 253 -12.57 8.22 -8.00
CA HIS A 253 -11.66 7.94 -6.90
C HIS A 253 -11.96 8.91 -5.74
N ALA A 254 -12.24 8.35 -4.56
CA ALA A 254 -12.80 9.09 -3.43
C ALA A 254 -14.03 9.93 -3.84
N ASN A 255 -13.98 11.25 -3.64
CA ASN A 255 -15.08 12.18 -3.95
C ASN A 255 -14.89 12.91 -5.29
N ARG A 256 -13.96 12.45 -6.15
CA ARG A 256 -13.67 13.08 -7.45
C ARG A 256 -14.03 12.16 -8.59
N LYS A 257 -14.68 12.71 -9.61
CA LYS A 257 -15.03 12.01 -10.85
C LYS A 257 -14.23 12.57 -12.03
N GLN A 258 -13.90 11.68 -12.96
CA GLN A 258 -13.24 12.02 -14.22
C GLN A 258 -13.89 11.21 -15.35
N CYS A 259 -14.07 11.84 -16.49
CA CYS A 259 -14.46 11.17 -17.73
C CYS A 259 -13.20 10.76 -18.48
N ILE A 260 -13.00 9.47 -18.76
CA ILE A 260 -11.92 8.97 -19.61
C ILE A 260 -12.48 8.73 -21.01
N PHE A 261 -11.97 9.45 -22.00
CA PHE A 261 -12.32 9.23 -23.40
C PHE A 261 -11.47 8.09 -24.00
N VAL A 262 -12.17 7.09 -24.55
CA VAL A 262 -11.63 5.83 -25.08
C VAL A 262 -12.29 5.51 -26.42
N ASP A 263 -11.69 4.61 -27.20
CA ASP A 263 -12.28 4.24 -28.49
C ASP A 263 -13.45 3.27 -28.32
N GLU A 264 -13.25 2.20 -27.54
CA GLU A 264 -14.23 1.12 -27.38
C GLU A 264 -14.04 0.36 -26.06
N ILE A 265 -15.08 -0.32 -25.59
CA ILE A 265 -15.00 -1.30 -24.49
C ILE A 265 -14.93 -2.69 -25.14
N VAL A 266 -13.85 -3.41 -24.87
CA VAL A 266 -13.56 -4.72 -25.48
C VAL A 266 -14.29 -5.83 -24.72
N ASP A 267 -14.14 -5.86 -23.39
CA ASP A 267 -14.68 -6.92 -22.54
C ASP A 267 -14.68 -6.50 -21.06
N GLN A 268 -15.29 -7.32 -20.20
CA GLN A 268 -15.28 -7.17 -18.74
C GLN A 268 -15.08 -8.52 -18.05
N GLY A 269 -14.23 -8.55 -17.02
CA GLY A 269 -14.07 -9.75 -16.19
C GLY A 269 -12.81 -9.76 -15.35
N PRO A 270 -12.52 -10.91 -14.70
CA PRO A 270 -11.38 -11.06 -13.82
C PRO A 270 -10.07 -11.04 -14.62
N VAL A 271 -9.12 -10.20 -14.19
CA VAL A 271 -7.77 -10.13 -14.73
C VAL A 271 -6.73 -10.30 -13.63
N VAL A 272 -5.62 -10.97 -13.96
CA VAL A 272 -4.50 -11.16 -13.04
C VAL A 272 -3.54 -9.99 -13.17
N ILE A 273 -3.32 -9.25 -12.08
CA ILE A 273 -2.35 -8.16 -12.06
C ILE A 273 -0.93 -8.74 -12.02
N LYS A 274 -0.06 -8.28 -12.90
CA LYS A 274 1.38 -8.45 -12.83
C LYS A 274 2.03 -7.08 -12.60
N SER A 275 2.81 -6.96 -11.52
CA SER A 275 3.60 -5.75 -11.30
C SER A 275 4.74 -5.66 -12.33
N MET A 276 5.13 -4.44 -12.69
CA MET A 276 6.03 -4.11 -13.80
C MET A 276 7.36 -3.51 -13.28
N GLU A 277 7.96 -4.10 -12.26
CA GLU A 277 9.01 -3.41 -11.47
C GLU A 277 10.46 -3.67 -11.92
N ASP A 278 10.78 -4.82 -12.51
CA ASP A 278 12.20 -5.17 -12.73
C ASP A 278 12.82 -4.58 -14.03
N ASN A 279 12.03 -4.07 -14.97
CA ASN A 279 12.55 -3.61 -16.28
C ASN A 279 11.81 -2.41 -16.91
N PHE A 280 10.93 -1.74 -16.18
CA PHE A 280 10.10 -0.68 -16.75
C PHE A 280 10.22 0.63 -15.96
N ILE A 281 10.28 1.73 -16.71
CA ILE A 281 10.14 3.08 -16.17
C ILE A 281 8.69 3.22 -15.69
N GLN A 282 8.49 3.63 -14.44
CA GLN A 282 7.16 3.90 -13.89
C GLN A 282 6.46 4.97 -14.75
N VAL A 283 5.38 4.58 -15.43
CA VAL A 283 4.61 5.48 -16.31
C VAL A 283 3.45 6.08 -15.51
N PRO A 284 3.40 7.40 -15.30
CA PRO A 284 2.27 8.04 -14.63
C PRO A 284 0.95 7.68 -15.32
N GLY A 285 -0.03 7.18 -14.57
CA GLY A 285 -1.31 6.70 -15.11
C GLY A 285 -1.43 5.17 -15.20
N ILE A 286 -0.37 4.40 -14.90
CA ILE A 286 -0.36 2.93 -15.02
C ILE A 286 -0.01 2.30 -13.67
N ALA A 287 -0.87 1.40 -13.17
CA ALA A 287 -0.70 0.64 -11.94
C ALA A 287 0.02 -0.70 -12.15
N GLY A 288 -0.07 -1.28 -13.36
CA GLY A 288 0.53 -2.57 -13.68
C GLY A 288 0.15 -3.05 -15.07
N ALA A 289 0.36 -4.33 -15.34
CA ALA A 289 -0.07 -4.95 -16.59
C ALA A 289 -0.72 -6.32 -16.34
N THR A 290 -1.50 -6.79 -17.31
CA THR A 290 -2.08 -8.13 -17.31
C THR A 290 -1.94 -8.74 -18.70
N ILE A 291 -2.02 -10.06 -18.77
CA ILE A 291 -2.06 -10.81 -20.04
C ILE A 291 -3.49 -11.29 -20.22
N LEU A 292 -4.12 -10.84 -21.29
CA LEU A 292 -5.48 -11.22 -21.65
C LEU A 292 -5.55 -12.67 -22.14
N GLY A 293 -6.74 -13.25 -22.20
CA GLY A 293 -6.94 -14.62 -22.66
C GLY A 293 -6.49 -14.87 -24.11
N ASP A 294 -6.40 -13.82 -24.93
CA ASP A 294 -5.89 -13.85 -26.29
C ASP A 294 -4.36 -13.64 -26.39
N GLY A 295 -3.67 -13.52 -25.25
CA GLY A 295 -2.23 -13.30 -25.16
C GLY A 295 -1.77 -11.85 -25.33
N ARG A 296 -2.67 -10.89 -25.59
CA ARG A 296 -2.30 -9.46 -25.61
C ARG A 296 -1.99 -8.97 -24.20
N VAL A 297 -1.05 -8.02 -24.12
CA VAL A 297 -0.76 -7.29 -22.88
C VAL A 297 -1.72 -6.11 -22.76
N SER A 298 -2.37 -5.98 -21.60
CA SER A 298 -3.22 -4.85 -21.26
C SER A 298 -2.64 -4.12 -20.05
N PHE A 299 -2.55 -2.79 -20.11
CA PHE A 299 -2.03 -1.98 -19.01
C PHE A 299 -3.16 -1.56 -18.07
N ILE A 300 -3.00 -1.79 -16.78
CA ILE A 300 -4.01 -1.45 -15.77
C ILE A 300 -3.84 0.03 -15.42
N LEU A 301 -4.92 0.81 -15.54
CA LEU A 301 -4.90 2.24 -15.26
C LEU A 301 -4.91 2.51 -13.75
N ASP A 302 -4.02 3.38 -13.31
CA ASP A 302 -4.06 3.96 -11.96
C ASP A 302 -5.05 5.14 -11.96
N VAL A 303 -6.31 4.87 -11.63
CA VAL A 303 -7.38 5.88 -11.60
C VAL A 303 -7.07 6.99 -10.59
N ALA A 304 -6.44 6.70 -9.46
CA ALA A 304 -6.10 7.72 -8.48
C ALA A 304 -5.13 8.76 -9.06
N SER A 305 -4.14 8.31 -9.84
CA SER A 305 -3.20 9.20 -10.53
C SER A 305 -3.82 9.99 -11.68
N LEU A 306 -4.88 9.48 -12.32
CA LEU A 306 -5.56 10.11 -13.45
C LEU A 306 -6.57 11.19 -13.01
N VAL A 307 -7.07 11.12 -11.77
CA VAL A 307 -8.09 12.02 -11.20
C VAL A 307 -7.46 13.21 -10.43
N ASN A 308 -6.13 13.36 -10.49
CA ASN A 308 -5.35 14.38 -9.77
C ASN A 308 -5.25 15.75 -10.47
#